data_AF-A0A7W8SVF2-F1
#
_entry.id   AF-A0A7W8SVF2-F1
#
_cell.length_a   1.000
_cell.length_b   1.000
_cell.length_c   1.000
_cell.angle_alpha   90.00
_cell.angle_beta   90.00
_cell.angle_gamma   90.00
#
_symmetry.space_group_name_H-M   'P 1'
#
loop_
_entity.id
_entity.type
_entity.pdbx_description
1 polymer ?
#
loop_
_entity_poly.entity_id
_entity_poly.type
_entity_poly.pdbx_seq_one_letter_code
_entity_poly.pdbx_strand_id
1 'polypeptide(L)'
;MIIDSQNASWTLVGGSVYRNGVAEGNTYNVSLILWYGGTIYHEGTGGQFYGWNGSGWQSCNDPRLGGTSADGTMIPPASYLIDKVGTIWTVVNGVVYRDRSAVGTMSNAALLLWYGGKFWAQSTGGQFYVCADADEWLPCNDPRIVTAAPAGSFHGINGHYDYLYSTSQLVSIMQALGCSTYRLSCTDYAPQLAAVVALAQAFQPAGLTLFVLIDVGIYDGNGNLFTSESAAYTRGFNCAVTVATALQPHGVTLYECGNELTRANGIILDSTNAGTSVVDFNNANWPLMRGAMRGMIDGVKSVQADAKCGVNFCVADTGASDALWDGKQPDGTSGHSTVRWDLTTWHNYEVYGDIFDIGSDGSGPGFDLPTYCKARYGVPFVISEWNTGPEKTEAYRANYITSRLLTYYQARKTKNIQSAMYYELDSGDATYGLMINGTALALPYNAFASFVAGHPDS
;
A
#
# COMPACT_ATOMS: atom_id res chain seq x y z
N MET A 1 44.38 -2.78 -24.52
CA MET A 1 44.52 -1.41 -23.98
C MET A 1 43.28 -0.64 -24.39
N ILE A 2 42.67 0.06 -23.44
CA ILE A 2 41.51 0.94 -23.65
C ILE A 2 41.98 2.37 -23.34
N ILE A 3 41.57 3.36 -24.15
CA ILE A 3 41.81 4.77 -23.85
C ILE A 3 40.47 5.42 -23.50
N ASP A 4 40.39 6.07 -22.34
CA ASP A 4 39.18 6.76 -21.89
C ASP A 4 39.02 8.18 -22.45
N SER A 5 37.88 8.81 -22.17
CA SER A 5 37.57 10.20 -22.57
C SER A 5 38.49 11.25 -21.93
N GLN A 6 39.26 10.89 -20.90
CA GLN A 6 40.28 11.72 -20.25
C GLN A 6 41.69 11.38 -20.77
N ASN A 7 41.79 10.58 -21.85
CA ASN A 7 43.03 10.12 -22.45
C ASN A 7 43.91 9.27 -21.51
N ALA A 8 43.33 8.65 -20.49
CA ALA A 8 44.02 7.68 -19.65
C ALA A 8 43.99 6.29 -20.30
N SER A 9 45.14 5.59 -20.23
CA SER A 9 45.31 4.24 -20.73
C SER A 9 44.98 3.20 -19.68
N TRP A 10 44.05 2.30 -19.98
CA TRP A 10 43.62 1.20 -19.14
C TRP A 10 44.08 -0.14 -19.70
N THR A 11 44.77 -0.92 -18.87
CA THR A 11 45.34 -2.22 -19.24
C THR A 11 45.12 -3.25 -18.14
N LEU A 12 45.00 -4.50 -18.55
CA LEU A 12 44.97 -5.66 -17.65
C LEU A 12 46.38 -6.25 -17.57
N VAL A 13 46.98 -6.30 -16.38
CA VAL A 13 48.32 -6.85 -16.15
C VAL A 13 48.26 -7.81 -14.98
N GLY A 14 48.57 -9.09 -15.22
CA GLY A 14 48.63 -10.11 -14.16
C GLY A 14 47.32 -10.32 -13.39
N GLY A 15 46.15 -10.04 -14.01
CA GLY A 15 44.85 -10.12 -13.33
C GLY A 15 44.49 -8.89 -12.50
N SER A 16 45.19 -7.76 -12.66
CA SER A 16 44.87 -6.48 -12.03
C SER A 16 44.70 -5.38 -13.07
N VAL A 17 43.84 -4.41 -12.79
CA VAL A 17 43.58 -3.25 -13.63
C VAL A 17 44.64 -2.18 -13.38
N TYR A 18 45.20 -1.66 -14.46
CA TYR A 18 46.19 -0.59 -14.44
C TYR A 18 45.66 0.63 -15.20
N ARG A 19 45.85 1.82 -14.64
CA ARG A 19 45.60 3.12 -15.27
C ARG A 19 46.93 3.84 -15.45
N ASN A 20 47.25 4.24 -16.67
CA ASN A 20 48.52 4.91 -17.03
C ASN A 20 49.77 4.18 -16.51
N GLY A 21 49.76 2.84 -16.54
CA GLY A 21 50.89 2.02 -16.10
C GLY A 21 51.02 1.84 -14.59
N VAL A 22 50.07 2.35 -13.79
CA VAL A 22 50.00 2.14 -12.34
C VAL A 22 48.77 1.28 -12.01
N ALA A 23 48.91 0.32 -11.10
CA ALA A 23 47.77 -0.47 -10.63
C ALA A 23 46.72 0.45 -10.01
N GLU A 24 45.47 0.36 -10.47
CA GLU A 24 44.38 1.24 -10.06
C GLU A 24 43.46 0.48 -9.09
N GLY A 25 43.66 0.74 -7.79
CA GLY A 25 43.00 0.03 -6.69
C GLY A 25 43.48 -1.40 -6.47
N ASN A 26 42.91 -2.05 -5.45
CA ASN A 26 43.22 -3.45 -5.11
C ASN A 26 42.37 -4.41 -5.95
N THR A 27 42.67 -4.49 -7.25
CA THR A 27 42.01 -5.43 -8.16
C THR A 27 42.83 -6.72 -8.29
N TYR A 28 42.17 -7.87 -8.29
CA TYR A 28 42.79 -9.18 -8.43
C TYR A 28 41.83 -10.13 -9.16
N ASN A 29 42.40 -11.14 -9.82
CA ASN A 29 41.66 -12.13 -10.59
C ASN A 29 40.71 -11.50 -11.63
N VAL A 30 41.14 -10.43 -12.29
CA VAL A 30 40.37 -9.76 -13.34
C VAL A 30 40.52 -10.51 -14.66
N SER A 31 39.40 -10.86 -15.27
CA SER A 31 39.32 -11.57 -16.56
C SER A 31 39.09 -10.63 -17.75
N LEU A 32 38.44 -9.48 -17.52
CA LEU A 32 38.07 -8.52 -18.55
C LEU A 32 38.16 -7.07 -18.04
N ILE A 33 38.57 -6.16 -18.92
CA ILE A 33 38.31 -4.72 -18.79
C ILE A 33 37.41 -4.26 -19.94
N LEU A 34 36.48 -3.36 -19.65
CA LEU A 34 35.43 -2.92 -20.57
C LEU A 34 35.29 -1.40 -20.52
N TRP A 35 35.12 -0.76 -21.67
CA TRP A 35 34.67 0.63 -21.76
C TRP A 35 33.23 0.65 -22.24
N TYR A 36 32.33 1.19 -21.43
CA TYR A 36 30.91 1.22 -21.76
C TYR A 36 30.25 2.47 -21.18
N GLY A 37 29.39 3.14 -21.95
CA GLY A 37 28.66 4.32 -21.48
C GLY A 37 29.52 5.46 -20.93
N GLY A 38 30.81 5.55 -21.32
CA GLY A 38 31.75 6.56 -20.81
C GLY A 38 32.49 6.18 -19.51
N THR A 39 32.28 4.97 -19.00
CA THR A 39 32.88 4.46 -17.76
C THR A 39 33.73 3.22 -18.04
N ILE A 40 34.83 3.05 -17.30
CA ILE A 40 35.62 1.81 -17.28
C ILE A 40 34.98 0.84 -16.31
N TYR A 41 34.87 -0.41 -16.73
CA TYR A 41 34.46 -1.54 -15.91
C TYR A 41 35.52 -2.63 -15.95
N HIS A 42 35.51 -3.49 -14.94
CA HIS A 42 36.22 -4.76 -15.00
C HIS A 42 35.34 -5.91 -14.51
N GLU A 43 35.65 -7.11 -14.97
CA GLU A 43 35.01 -8.36 -14.54
C GLU A 43 36.04 -9.22 -13.78
N GLY A 44 35.68 -9.72 -12.61
CA GLY A 44 36.46 -10.75 -11.92
C GLY A 44 36.23 -12.13 -12.52
N THR A 45 37.12 -13.09 -12.31
CA THR A 45 36.96 -14.48 -12.80
C THR A 45 35.73 -15.21 -12.24
N GLY A 46 35.09 -14.68 -11.19
CA GLY A 46 33.80 -15.16 -10.67
C GLY A 46 32.56 -14.57 -11.39
N GLY A 47 32.76 -13.66 -12.35
CA GLY A 47 31.73 -12.97 -13.12
C GLY A 47 31.16 -11.71 -12.47
N GLN A 48 31.74 -11.23 -11.36
CA GLN A 48 31.35 -9.97 -10.73
C GLN A 48 31.88 -8.78 -11.54
N PHE A 49 31.04 -7.76 -11.72
CA PHE A 49 31.43 -6.52 -12.41
C PHE A 49 31.65 -5.38 -11.42
N TYR A 50 32.60 -4.52 -11.75
CA TYR A 50 32.87 -3.30 -11.00
C TYR A 50 33.07 -2.13 -11.96
N GLY A 51 32.39 -1.01 -11.71
CA GLY A 51 32.51 0.24 -12.46
C GLY A 51 33.39 1.27 -11.77
N TRP A 52 34.20 2.00 -12.54
CA TRP A 52 35.06 3.07 -12.05
C TRP A 52 34.26 4.36 -11.83
N ASN A 53 34.24 4.89 -10.61
CA ASN A 53 33.53 6.13 -10.28
C ASN A 53 34.40 7.39 -10.28
N GLY A 54 35.67 7.28 -10.70
CA GLY A 54 36.65 8.37 -10.67
C GLY A 54 37.68 8.26 -9.53
N SER A 55 37.33 7.59 -8.43
CA SER A 55 38.21 7.38 -7.26
C SER A 55 38.33 5.93 -6.80
N GLY A 56 37.43 5.06 -7.24
CA GLY A 56 37.41 3.65 -6.85
C GLY A 56 36.47 2.80 -7.68
N TRP A 57 36.48 1.49 -7.39
CA TRP A 57 35.65 0.47 -8.03
C TRP A 57 34.39 0.23 -7.21
N GLN A 58 33.22 0.37 -7.83
CA GLN A 58 31.93 0.06 -7.22
C GLN A 58 31.34 -1.18 -7.86
N SER A 59 30.85 -2.11 -7.03
CA SER A 59 30.17 -3.32 -7.51
C SER A 59 28.95 -2.95 -8.33
N CYS A 60 28.76 -3.60 -9.46
CA CYS A 60 27.62 -3.39 -10.35
C CYS A 60 27.31 -4.66 -11.15
N ASN A 61 26.19 -4.62 -11.88
CA ASN A 61 25.95 -5.61 -12.93
C ASN A 61 26.89 -5.40 -14.11
N ASP A 62 26.97 -6.42 -14.97
CA ASP A 62 27.50 -6.24 -16.31
C ASP A 62 26.72 -5.09 -17.00
N PRO A 63 27.40 -3.97 -17.31
CA PRO A 63 26.74 -2.77 -17.83
C PRO A 63 26.11 -2.99 -19.22
N ARG A 64 26.45 -4.09 -19.88
CA ARG A 64 25.87 -4.49 -21.17
C ARG A 64 24.46 -5.05 -21.02
N LEU A 65 24.03 -5.43 -19.82
CA LEU A 65 22.70 -5.98 -19.55
C LEU A 65 21.61 -4.91 -19.43
N GLY A 66 21.98 -3.63 -19.36
CA GLY A 66 21.05 -2.52 -19.18
C GLY A 66 20.69 -2.26 -17.71
N GLY A 67 19.62 -1.49 -17.50
CA GLY A 67 19.10 -1.14 -16.18
C GLY A 67 17.90 -1.99 -15.78
N THR A 68 17.15 -1.51 -14.78
CA THR A 68 15.88 -2.11 -14.34
C THR A 68 14.98 -2.43 -15.53
N SER A 69 14.40 -3.62 -15.53
CA SER A 69 13.48 -4.07 -16.56
C SER A 69 12.28 -3.14 -16.66
N ALA A 70 11.80 -2.93 -17.89
CA ALA A 70 10.57 -2.18 -18.12
C ALA A 70 9.39 -2.90 -17.46
N ASP A 71 8.44 -2.13 -16.94
CA ASP A 71 7.24 -2.67 -16.32
C ASP A 71 6.46 -3.56 -17.30
N GLY A 72 6.07 -4.76 -16.87
CA GLY A 72 5.39 -5.75 -17.71
C GLY A 72 6.33 -6.72 -18.45
N THR A 73 7.66 -6.58 -18.31
CA THR A 73 8.62 -7.50 -18.94
C THR A 73 8.52 -8.90 -18.30
N MET A 74 8.59 -9.95 -19.13
CA MET A 74 8.46 -11.34 -18.69
C MET A 74 9.47 -12.30 -19.31
N ILE A 75 9.78 -13.36 -18.58
CA ILE A 75 10.47 -14.58 -19.02
C ILE A 75 9.41 -15.66 -19.21
N PRO A 76 9.29 -16.31 -20.38
CA PRO A 76 9.85 -15.95 -21.70
C PRO A 76 9.13 -14.72 -22.31
N PRO A 77 9.70 -14.04 -23.34
CA PRO A 77 10.89 -14.43 -24.11
C PRO A 77 12.20 -13.85 -23.57
N ALA A 78 12.17 -12.98 -22.55
CA ALA A 78 13.41 -12.48 -21.96
C ALA A 78 14.23 -13.63 -21.36
N SER A 79 15.55 -13.51 -21.42
CA SER A 79 16.46 -14.47 -20.77
C SER A 79 16.70 -14.17 -19.28
N TYR A 80 16.50 -12.91 -18.89
CA TYR A 80 16.64 -12.42 -17.53
C TYR A 80 15.76 -11.17 -17.32
N LEU A 81 15.54 -10.81 -16.07
CA LEU A 81 14.95 -9.55 -15.63
C LEU A 81 15.89 -8.88 -14.64
N ILE A 82 15.81 -7.56 -14.51
CA ILE A 82 16.61 -6.76 -13.57
C ILE A 82 15.65 -5.94 -12.73
N ASP A 83 15.80 -6.00 -11.41
CA ASP A 83 14.95 -5.24 -10.49
C ASP A 83 15.49 -3.82 -10.23
N LYS A 84 14.84 -3.09 -9.31
CA LYS A 84 15.21 -1.70 -8.98
C LYS A 84 16.54 -1.58 -8.21
N VAL A 85 17.01 -2.62 -7.53
CA VAL A 85 18.33 -2.63 -6.88
C VAL A 85 19.42 -3.18 -7.80
N GLY A 86 19.07 -3.59 -9.02
CA GLY A 86 19.99 -4.17 -9.97
C GLY A 86 20.21 -5.67 -9.78
N THR A 87 19.37 -6.40 -9.06
CA THR A 87 19.53 -7.86 -8.99
C THR A 87 19.08 -8.53 -10.27
N ILE A 88 19.77 -9.59 -10.71
CA ILE A 88 19.41 -10.33 -11.93
C ILE A 88 18.54 -11.54 -11.57
N TRP A 89 17.37 -11.58 -12.21
CA TRP A 89 16.38 -12.64 -12.03
C TRP A 89 16.29 -13.52 -13.27
N THR A 90 16.29 -14.84 -13.08
CA THR A 90 16.22 -15.82 -14.17
C THR A 90 15.30 -16.98 -13.80
N VAL A 91 14.85 -17.73 -14.82
CA VAL A 91 14.11 -18.98 -14.61
C VAL A 91 14.86 -20.11 -15.31
N VAL A 92 15.21 -21.17 -14.57
CA VAL A 92 15.88 -22.36 -15.11
C VAL A 92 15.14 -23.60 -14.64
N ASN A 93 14.65 -24.41 -15.58
CA ASN A 93 13.87 -25.62 -15.30
C ASN A 93 12.69 -25.39 -14.33
N GLY A 94 12.04 -24.23 -14.42
CA GLY A 94 10.91 -23.84 -13.56
C GLY A 94 11.30 -23.25 -12.20
N VAL A 95 12.59 -23.24 -11.84
CA VAL A 95 13.07 -22.61 -10.59
C VAL A 95 13.42 -21.14 -10.86
N VAL A 96 12.96 -20.24 -9.99
CA VAL A 96 13.27 -18.81 -10.04
C VAL A 96 14.57 -18.55 -9.26
N TYR A 97 15.51 -17.86 -9.89
CA TYR A 97 16.79 -17.49 -9.29
C TYR A 97 16.96 -15.97 -9.23
N ARG A 98 17.52 -15.48 -8.13
CA ARG A 98 18.00 -14.10 -7.91
C ARG A 98 19.50 -14.17 -7.64
N ASP A 99 20.31 -13.56 -8.51
CA ASP A 99 21.78 -13.64 -8.46
C ASP A 99 22.31 -15.07 -8.25
N ARG A 100 21.77 -16.01 -9.06
CA ARG A 100 22.12 -17.44 -9.04
C ARG A 100 21.72 -18.20 -7.77
N SER A 101 21.01 -17.57 -6.83
CA SER A 101 20.43 -18.22 -5.66
C SER A 101 18.94 -18.46 -5.86
N ALA A 102 18.44 -19.64 -5.52
CA ALA A 102 17.02 -19.95 -5.66
C ALA A 102 16.18 -19.06 -4.72
N VAL A 103 15.07 -18.54 -5.22
CA VAL A 103 14.16 -17.66 -4.47
C VAL A 103 12.99 -18.47 -3.97
N GLY A 104 12.92 -18.68 -2.66
CA GLY A 104 11.83 -19.43 -2.03
C GLY A 104 11.68 -20.85 -2.56
N THR A 105 10.43 -21.31 -2.66
CA THR A 105 10.09 -22.70 -3.01
C THR A 105 9.57 -22.87 -4.45
N MET A 106 9.55 -21.79 -5.26
CA MET A 106 9.01 -21.85 -6.62
C MET A 106 9.87 -22.72 -7.53
N SER A 107 9.28 -23.82 -8.03
CA SER A 107 10.00 -24.85 -8.81
C SER A 107 9.30 -25.26 -10.12
N ASN A 108 8.15 -24.67 -10.42
CA ASN A 108 7.36 -24.97 -11.62
C ASN A 108 6.90 -23.68 -12.35
N ALA A 109 7.73 -22.64 -12.36
CA ALA A 109 7.43 -21.37 -13.01
C ALA A 109 7.42 -21.56 -14.54
N ALA A 110 6.29 -21.30 -15.16
CA ALA A 110 6.13 -21.20 -16.61
C ALA A 110 6.39 -19.77 -17.12
N LEU A 111 6.19 -18.78 -16.24
CA LEU A 111 6.39 -17.37 -16.53
C LEU A 111 6.91 -16.66 -15.28
N LEU A 112 7.88 -15.77 -15.44
CA LEU A 112 8.28 -14.78 -14.42
C LEU A 112 8.06 -13.38 -15.00
N LEU A 113 7.41 -12.50 -14.23
CA LEU A 113 6.96 -11.18 -14.64
C LEU A 113 7.47 -10.14 -13.65
N TRP A 114 8.09 -9.08 -14.18
CA TRP A 114 8.38 -7.86 -13.44
C TRP A 114 7.25 -6.86 -13.68
N TYR A 115 6.48 -6.55 -12.64
CA TYR A 115 5.32 -5.67 -12.75
C TYR A 115 5.00 -4.96 -11.44
N GLY A 116 4.74 -3.65 -11.49
CA GLY A 116 4.41 -2.82 -10.32
C GLY A 116 5.51 -2.82 -9.26
N GLY A 117 6.78 -3.01 -9.63
CA GLY A 117 7.89 -3.08 -8.69
C GLY A 117 8.01 -4.40 -7.91
N LYS A 118 7.27 -5.45 -8.29
CA LYS A 118 7.36 -6.81 -7.71
C LYS A 118 7.61 -7.86 -8.79
N PHE A 119 8.09 -9.03 -8.36
CA PHE A 119 8.13 -10.23 -9.19
C PHE A 119 6.90 -11.09 -8.97
N TRP A 120 6.37 -11.59 -10.07
CA TRP A 120 5.22 -12.46 -10.14
C TRP A 120 5.59 -13.70 -10.94
N ALA A 121 5.20 -14.88 -10.48
CA ALA A 121 5.42 -16.11 -11.20
C ALA A 121 4.08 -16.76 -11.55
N GLN A 122 3.90 -17.19 -12.79
CA GLN A 122 2.83 -18.11 -13.15
C GLN A 122 3.37 -19.53 -13.15
N SER A 123 2.75 -20.41 -12.38
CA SER A 123 3.05 -21.85 -12.43
C SER A 123 2.62 -22.49 -13.76
N THR A 124 3.15 -23.67 -14.06
CA THR A 124 2.69 -24.51 -15.19
C THR A 124 1.20 -24.88 -15.12
N GLY A 125 0.60 -24.84 -13.92
CA GLY A 125 -0.84 -25.04 -13.72
C GLY A 125 -1.69 -23.78 -13.94
N GLY A 126 -1.06 -22.63 -14.24
CA GLY A 126 -1.74 -21.36 -14.51
C GLY A 126 -1.96 -20.46 -13.29
N GLN A 127 -1.76 -20.96 -12.06
CA GLN A 127 -1.84 -20.16 -10.82
C GLN A 127 -0.71 -19.14 -10.76
N PHE A 128 -1.04 -17.89 -10.44
CA PHE A 128 -0.08 -16.81 -10.19
C PHE A 128 0.35 -16.77 -8.72
N TYR A 129 1.58 -16.32 -8.52
CA TYR A 129 2.20 -16.07 -7.22
C TYR A 129 2.94 -14.74 -7.25
N VAL A 130 2.99 -14.03 -6.13
CA VAL A 130 3.83 -12.84 -5.94
C VAL A 130 4.99 -13.20 -5.02
N CYS A 131 6.19 -12.69 -5.32
CA CYS A 131 7.32 -12.75 -4.40
C CYS A 131 7.14 -11.66 -3.34
N ALA A 132 6.74 -12.07 -2.15
CA ALA A 132 6.56 -11.22 -0.97
C ALA A 132 7.88 -11.12 -0.16
N ASP A 133 7.79 -10.60 1.06
CA ASP A 133 8.93 -10.53 1.98
C ASP A 133 9.51 -11.92 2.29
N ALA A 134 10.79 -11.96 2.70
CA ALA A 134 11.52 -13.19 3.00
C ALA A 134 11.52 -14.24 1.86
N ASP A 135 11.43 -13.79 0.60
CA ASP A 135 11.42 -14.63 -0.60
C ASP A 135 10.24 -15.63 -0.65
N GLU A 136 9.15 -15.35 0.04
CA GLU A 136 7.94 -16.18 0.01
C GLU A 136 7.13 -15.98 -1.29
N TRP A 137 6.69 -17.06 -1.91
CA TRP A 137 5.78 -17.03 -3.07
C TRP A 137 4.33 -17.21 -2.62
N LEU A 138 3.58 -16.11 -2.56
CA LEU A 138 2.21 -16.11 -2.09
C LEU A 138 1.20 -16.20 -3.25
N PRO A 139 0.17 -17.05 -3.18
CA PRO A 139 -0.80 -17.20 -4.26
C PRO A 139 -1.60 -15.92 -4.48
N CYS A 140 -1.81 -15.57 -5.75
CA CYS A 140 -2.52 -14.35 -6.15
C CYS A 140 -3.18 -14.52 -7.53
N ASN A 141 -3.94 -13.51 -7.95
CA ASN A 141 -4.40 -13.37 -9.32
C ASN A 141 -3.29 -12.78 -10.22
N ASP A 142 -3.50 -12.81 -11.54
CA ASP A 142 -2.62 -12.09 -12.48
C ASP A 142 -2.70 -10.57 -12.19
N PRO A 143 -1.57 -9.92 -11.83
CA PRO A 143 -1.56 -8.52 -11.44
C PRO A 143 -1.87 -7.55 -12.58
N ARG A 144 -1.84 -8.01 -13.82
CA ARG A 144 -2.15 -7.21 -15.02
C ARG A 144 -3.66 -7.10 -15.26
N ILE A 145 -4.46 -7.94 -14.59
CA ILE A 145 -5.92 -7.89 -14.72
C ILE A 145 -6.45 -6.73 -13.88
N VAL A 146 -7.08 -5.78 -14.56
CA VAL A 146 -7.73 -4.62 -13.95
C VAL A 146 -9.23 -4.72 -14.18
N THR A 147 -9.97 -5.08 -13.15
CA THR A 147 -11.44 -5.02 -13.15
C THR A 147 -11.86 -3.57 -12.92
N ALA A 148 -12.83 -3.04 -13.67
CA ALA A 148 -13.32 -1.67 -13.47
C ALA A 148 -14.22 -1.55 -12.22
N ALA A 149 -14.06 -0.48 -11.46
CA ALA A 149 -14.85 -0.11 -10.29
C ALA A 149 -16.06 0.71 -10.75
N PRO A 150 -17.18 0.63 -10.02
CA PRO A 150 -18.37 1.41 -10.32
C PRO A 150 -18.07 2.92 -10.31
N ALA A 151 -18.59 3.64 -11.31
CA ALA A 151 -18.58 5.10 -11.30
C ALA A 151 -19.42 5.65 -10.14
N GLY A 152 -19.19 6.91 -9.78
CA GLY A 152 -19.89 7.63 -8.72
C GLY A 152 -19.43 7.29 -7.30
N SER A 153 -18.23 6.74 -7.13
CA SER A 153 -17.69 6.40 -5.80
C SER A 153 -16.28 6.91 -5.54
N PHE A 154 -15.63 7.50 -6.54
CA PHE A 154 -14.21 7.84 -6.45
C PHE A 154 -13.91 8.99 -5.46
N HIS A 155 -14.69 10.08 -5.52
CA HIS A 155 -14.45 11.27 -4.70
C HIS A 155 -15.12 11.14 -3.34
N GLY A 156 -14.33 10.88 -2.30
CA GLY A 156 -14.81 10.84 -0.93
C GLY A 156 -14.08 11.81 -0.01
N ILE A 157 -14.61 11.96 1.18
CA ILE A 157 -14.00 12.77 2.24
C ILE A 157 -14.30 12.14 3.61
N ASN A 158 -13.36 12.29 4.52
CA ASN A 158 -13.51 11.93 5.92
C ASN A 158 -14.17 13.07 6.68
N GLY A 159 -14.92 12.73 7.71
CA GLY A 159 -15.31 13.69 8.73
C GLY A 159 -15.90 13.01 9.94
N HIS A 160 -16.51 13.81 10.81
CA HIS A 160 -17.00 13.36 12.11
C HIS A 160 -18.51 13.41 12.21
N TYR A 161 -19.05 12.64 13.16
CA TYR A 161 -20.49 12.60 13.45
C TYR A 161 -20.94 13.79 14.31
N ASP A 162 -20.01 14.42 15.03
CA ASP A 162 -20.24 15.45 16.05
C ASP A 162 -19.83 16.86 15.59
N TYR A 163 -19.65 17.05 14.28
CA TYR A 163 -19.53 18.40 13.73
C TYR A 163 -20.69 19.30 14.17
N LEU A 164 -20.41 20.60 14.26
CA LEU A 164 -21.39 21.63 14.60
C LEU A 164 -22.41 21.89 13.47
N TYR A 165 -22.40 21.07 12.42
CA TYR A 165 -23.30 21.14 11.28
C TYR A 165 -24.60 20.42 11.57
N SER A 166 -25.72 20.99 11.10
CA SER A 166 -26.91 20.19 10.90
C SER A 166 -26.66 19.13 9.81
N THR A 167 -27.41 18.04 9.86
CA THR A 167 -27.39 17.00 8.81
C THR A 167 -27.64 17.60 7.41
N SER A 168 -28.54 18.58 7.29
CA SER A 168 -28.83 19.29 6.04
C SER A 168 -27.69 20.17 5.55
N GLN A 169 -26.95 20.83 6.45
CA GLN A 169 -25.75 21.58 6.10
C GLN A 169 -24.67 20.65 5.58
N LEU A 170 -24.46 19.51 6.25
CA LEU A 170 -23.46 18.54 5.81
C LEU A 170 -23.79 17.94 4.44
N VAL A 171 -25.06 17.59 4.17
CA VAL A 171 -25.50 17.16 2.84
C VAL A 171 -25.21 18.24 1.79
N SER A 172 -25.51 19.51 2.08
CA SER A 172 -25.26 20.62 1.16
C SER A 172 -23.77 20.82 0.88
N ILE A 173 -22.92 20.69 1.91
CA ILE A 173 -21.47 20.78 1.79
C ILE A 173 -20.93 19.64 0.90
N MET A 174 -21.37 18.41 1.15
CA MET A 174 -20.98 17.24 0.35
C MET A 174 -21.32 17.40 -1.13
N GLN A 175 -22.55 17.85 -1.42
CA GLN A 175 -23.02 18.11 -2.78
C GLN A 175 -22.24 19.26 -3.45
N ALA A 176 -21.94 20.33 -2.71
CA ALA A 176 -21.16 21.45 -3.22
C ALA A 176 -19.71 21.06 -3.53
N LEU A 177 -19.11 20.18 -2.73
CA LEU A 177 -17.77 19.63 -2.98
C LEU A 177 -17.76 18.61 -4.12
N GLY A 178 -18.91 18.05 -4.50
CA GLY A 178 -19.01 16.97 -5.48
C GLY A 178 -18.57 15.60 -4.94
N CYS A 179 -18.50 15.43 -3.62
CA CYS A 179 -18.14 14.16 -3.00
C CYS A 179 -19.37 13.23 -2.93
N SER A 180 -19.16 11.95 -3.23
CA SER A 180 -20.20 10.92 -3.16
C SER A 180 -20.18 10.12 -1.85
N THR A 181 -19.01 10.02 -1.22
CA THR A 181 -18.79 9.16 -0.06
C THR A 181 -18.28 9.96 1.13
N TYR A 182 -18.93 9.80 2.28
CA TYR A 182 -18.51 10.38 3.56
C TYR A 182 -18.11 9.27 4.51
N ARG A 183 -16.82 9.24 4.88
CA ARG A 183 -16.28 8.27 5.83
C ARG A 183 -16.25 8.87 7.23
N LEU A 184 -16.74 8.11 8.21
CA LEU A 184 -16.77 8.52 9.62
C LEU A 184 -16.74 7.34 10.57
N SER A 185 -16.30 7.58 11.80
CA SER A 185 -16.29 6.58 12.88
C SER A 185 -17.64 6.47 13.59
N CYS A 186 -17.98 5.23 13.98
CA CYS A 186 -19.15 4.89 14.78
C CYS A 186 -18.84 3.75 15.74
N THR A 187 -19.42 3.81 16.94
CA THR A 187 -19.46 2.68 17.89
C THR A 187 -20.91 2.41 18.28
N ASP A 188 -21.12 1.44 19.17
CA ASP A 188 -22.40 1.18 19.84
C ASP A 188 -22.70 2.15 21.00
N TYR A 189 -21.89 3.20 21.18
CA TYR A 189 -22.23 4.29 22.09
C TYR A 189 -23.46 5.06 21.58
N ALA A 190 -24.56 4.97 22.34
CA ALA A 190 -25.89 5.40 21.87
C ALA A 190 -25.96 6.85 21.34
N PRO A 191 -25.34 7.88 21.95
CA PRO A 191 -25.35 9.23 21.40
C PRO A 191 -24.63 9.36 20.06
N GLN A 192 -23.48 8.69 19.89
CA GLN A 192 -22.76 8.66 18.61
C GLN A 192 -23.60 7.93 17.56
N LEU A 193 -24.10 6.74 17.88
CA LEU A 193 -24.91 5.94 16.96
C LEU A 193 -26.16 6.70 16.49
N ALA A 194 -26.83 7.41 17.40
CA ALA A 194 -28.00 8.24 17.05
C ALA A 194 -27.64 9.36 16.07
N ALA A 195 -26.48 10.02 16.24
CA ALA A 195 -26.00 11.03 15.30
C ALA A 195 -25.69 10.42 13.92
N VAL A 196 -25.01 9.27 13.88
CA VAL A 196 -24.70 8.57 12.62
C VAL A 196 -25.96 8.07 11.91
N VAL A 197 -26.97 7.59 12.65
CA VAL A 197 -28.30 7.26 12.11
C VAL A 197 -28.97 8.48 11.48
N ALA A 198 -28.93 9.63 12.14
CA ALA A 198 -29.51 10.87 11.60
C ALA A 198 -28.78 11.34 10.33
N LEU A 199 -27.46 11.14 10.25
CA LEU A 199 -26.68 11.35 9.03
C LEU A 199 -27.12 10.37 7.93
N ALA A 200 -27.21 9.07 8.21
CA ALA A 200 -27.61 8.06 7.24
C ALA A 200 -28.98 8.38 6.63
N GLN A 201 -29.95 8.75 7.46
CA GLN A 201 -31.29 9.16 7.05
C GLN A 201 -31.30 10.38 6.12
N ALA A 202 -30.39 11.34 6.33
CA ALA A 202 -30.27 12.52 5.48
C ALA A 202 -29.51 12.24 4.18
N PHE A 203 -28.47 11.41 4.24
CA PHE A 203 -27.59 11.08 3.12
C PHE A 203 -28.28 10.20 2.08
N GLN A 204 -29.06 9.21 2.52
CA GLN A 204 -29.73 8.25 1.64
C GLN A 204 -30.60 8.91 0.54
N PRO A 205 -31.57 9.79 0.84
CA PRO A 205 -32.37 10.45 -0.20
C PRO A 205 -31.57 11.47 -1.03
N ALA A 206 -30.41 11.93 -0.53
CA ALA A 206 -29.52 12.83 -1.25
C ALA A 206 -28.59 12.10 -2.24
N GLY A 207 -28.66 10.77 -2.31
CA GLY A 207 -27.79 9.95 -3.16
C GLY A 207 -26.34 9.88 -2.67
N LEU A 208 -26.10 10.21 -1.40
CA LEU A 208 -24.77 10.18 -0.79
C LEU A 208 -24.57 8.86 -0.03
N THR A 209 -23.34 8.37 -0.01
CA THR A 209 -22.95 7.13 0.66
C THR A 209 -22.23 7.42 1.97
N LEU A 210 -22.66 6.76 3.05
CA LEU A 210 -21.83 6.66 4.25
C LEU A 210 -20.93 5.43 4.18
N PHE A 211 -19.64 5.62 4.44
CA PHE A 211 -18.69 4.55 4.70
C PHE A 211 -18.35 4.54 6.18
N VAL A 212 -18.91 3.59 6.92
CA VAL A 212 -18.90 3.66 8.39
C VAL A 212 -17.77 2.83 8.96
N LEU A 213 -16.78 3.51 9.56
CA LEU A 213 -15.75 2.84 10.34
C LEU A 213 -16.33 2.42 11.69
N ILE A 214 -16.33 1.13 11.98
CA ILE A 214 -16.69 0.58 13.29
C ILE A 214 -15.44 0.67 14.17
N ASP A 215 -15.47 1.58 15.13
CA ASP A 215 -14.28 1.96 15.90
C ASP A 215 -14.10 1.09 17.15
N VAL A 216 -13.68 -0.17 16.92
CA VAL A 216 -13.30 -1.09 17.99
C VAL A 216 -11.81 -1.41 17.87
N GLY A 217 -11.06 -1.04 18.91
CA GLY A 217 -9.65 -1.32 19.05
C GLY A 217 -9.33 -2.68 19.69
N ILE A 218 -8.13 -2.77 20.27
CA ILE A 218 -7.65 -3.94 21.03
C ILE A 218 -7.78 -3.77 22.56
N TYR A 219 -8.37 -2.65 23.00
CA TYR A 219 -8.50 -2.27 24.39
C TYR A 219 -9.96 -2.32 24.86
N ASP A 220 -10.16 -2.69 26.12
CA ASP A 220 -11.44 -2.62 26.79
C ASP A 220 -11.81 -1.18 27.18
N GLY A 221 -13.01 -0.99 27.74
CA GLY A 221 -13.50 0.33 28.14
C GLY A 221 -12.71 1.01 29.27
N ASN A 222 -11.75 0.31 29.90
CA ASN A 222 -10.84 0.84 30.91
C ASN A 222 -9.44 1.13 30.34
N GLY A 223 -9.22 0.90 29.04
CA GLY A 223 -7.93 1.07 28.38
C GLY A 223 -6.95 -0.09 28.56
N ASN A 224 -7.40 -1.24 29.09
CA ASN A 224 -6.57 -2.44 29.18
C ASN A 224 -6.68 -3.26 27.89
N LEU A 225 -5.61 -3.96 27.50
CA LEU A 225 -5.70 -4.94 26.41
C LEU A 225 -6.80 -5.98 26.70
N PHE A 226 -7.52 -6.40 25.66
CA PHE A 226 -8.44 -7.52 25.79
C PHE A 226 -7.71 -8.77 26.29
N THR A 227 -8.39 -9.55 27.10
CA THR A 227 -7.81 -10.73 27.76
C THR A 227 -7.55 -11.91 26.82
N SER A 228 -8.18 -11.92 25.63
CA SER A 228 -8.03 -12.97 24.63
C SER A 228 -8.58 -12.54 23.27
N GLU A 229 -8.21 -13.29 22.22
CA GLU A 229 -8.81 -13.17 20.88
C GLU A 229 -10.34 -13.29 20.92
N SER A 230 -10.89 -14.23 21.72
CA SER A 230 -12.34 -14.40 21.84
C SER A 230 -13.03 -13.21 22.49
N ALA A 231 -12.38 -12.53 23.44
CA ALA A 231 -12.91 -11.33 24.07
C ALA A 231 -12.95 -10.16 23.07
N ALA A 232 -11.85 -9.95 22.34
CA ALA A 232 -11.77 -8.94 21.28
C ALA A 232 -12.79 -9.21 20.17
N TYR A 233 -12.92 -10.46 19.72
CA TYR A 233 -13.93 -10.90 18.75
C TYR A 233 -15.34 -10.60 19.23
N THR A 234 -15.68 -10.97 20.47
CA THR A 234 -17.02 -10.76 21.02
C THR A 234 -17.37 -9.28 21.10
N ARG A 235 -16.41 -8.43 21.52
CA ARG A 235 -16.61 -6.98 21.55
C ARG A 235 -16.87 -6.42 20.15
N GLY A 236 -16.03 -6.77 19.18
CA GLY A 236 -16.15 -6.34 17.79
C GLY A 236 -17.48 -6.77 17.17
N PHE A 237 -17.85 -8.04 17.38
CA PHE A 237 -19.12 -8.62 16.90
C PHE A 237 -20.33 -7.87 17.44
N ASN A 238 -20.41 -7.69 18.76
CA ASN A 238 -21.55 -7.03 19.39
C ASN A 238 -21.69 -5.56 18.97
N CYS A 239 -20.56 -4.84 18.84
CA CYS A 239 -20.55 -3.47 18.34
C CYS A 239 -21.12 -3.43 16.91
N ALA A 240 -20.57 -4.28 16.04
CA ALA A 240 -20.92 -4.31 14.63
C ALA A 240 -22.37 -4.74 14.37
N VAL A 241 -22.90 -5.69 15.13
CA VAL A 241 -24.33 -6.05 15.07
C VAL A 241 -25.20 -4.84 15.41
N THR A 242 -24.87 -4.12 16.49
CA THR A 242 -25.62 -2.94 16.92
C THR A 242 -25.59 -1.84 15.86
N VAL A 243 -24.40 -1.51 15.35
CA VAL A 243 -24.19 -0.48 14.33
C VAL A 243 -24.89 -0.86 13.02
N ALA A 244 -24.66 -2.06 12.50
CA ALA A 244 -25.26 -2.50 11.23
C ALA A 244 -26.79 -2.59 11.32
N THR A 245 -27.34 -3.07 12.43
CA THR A 245 -28.80 -3.14 12.65
C THR A 245 -29.44 -1.75 12.60
N ALA A 246 -28.79 -0.75 13.18
CA ALA A 246 -29.29 0.61 13.20
C ALA A 246 -29.18 1.31 11.83
N LEU A 247 -28.16 0.98 11.03
CA LEU A 247 -27.83 1.72 9.81
C LEU A 247 -28.33 1.06 8.51
N GLN A 248 -28.51 -0.26 8.49
CA GLN A 248 -29.00 -1.01 7.33
C GLN A 248 -30.36 -0.50 6.81
N PRO A 249 -31.35 -0.12 7.66
CA PRO A 249 -32.60 0.48 7.19
C PRO A 249 -32.43 1.82 6.46
N HIS A 250 -31.28 2.48 6.63
CA HIS A 250 -30.96 3.79 6.08
C HIS A 250 -29.94 3.71 4.92
N GLY A 251 -29.82 2.54 4.29
CA GLY A 251 -29.07 2.36 3.05
C GLY A 251 -27.55 2.30 3.22
N VAL A 252 -27.04 2.19 4.45
CA VAL A 252 -25.61 1.97 4.68
C VAL A 252 -25.26 0.53 4.33
N THR A 253 -24.31 0.35 3.41
CA THR A 253 -23.87 -0.98 2.93
C THR A 253 -22.36 -1.16 2.96
N LEU A 254 -21.60 -0.11 3.33
CA LEU A 254 -20.15 -0.11 3.37
C LEU A 254 -19.69 0.14 4.81
N TYR A 255 -18.85 -0.76 5.32
CA TYR A 255 -18.30 -0.69 6.67
C TYR A 255 -16.79 -0.90 6.64
N GLU A 256 -16.05 -0.19 7.49
CA GLU A 256 -14.62 -0.42 7.72
C GLU A 256 -14.44 -0.95 9.15
N CYS A 257 -13.74 -2.06 9.31
CA CYS A 257 -13.68 -2.79 10.57
C CYS A 257 -12.37 -2.48 11.30
N GLY A 258 -12.39 -1.39 12.08
CA GLY A 258 -11.27 -0.91 12.88
C GLY A 258 -10.46 0.19 12.19
N ASN A 259 -9.88 1.08 13.01
CA ASN A 259 -9.04 2.18 12.56
C ASN A 259 -7.56 1.86 12.79
N GLU A 260 -6.78 1.72 11.71
CA GLU A 260 -5.32 1.55 11.75
C GLU A 260 -4.82 0.53 12.79
N LEU A 261 -5.54 -0.58 12.99
CA LEU A 261 -5.27 -1.47 14.14
C LEU A 261 -3.86 -2.08 14.10
N THR A 262 -3.26 -2.23 12.92
CA THR A 262 -1.86 -2.64 12.73
C THR A 262 -0.87 -1.66 13.34
N ARG A 263 -1.27 -0.39 13.49
CA ARG A 263 -0.47 0.71 14.05
C ARG A 263 -0.87 1.08 15.48
N ALA A 264 -1.79 0.36 16.10
CA ALA A 264 -2.07 0.51 17.53
C ALA A 264 -0.80 0.25 18.35
N ASN A 265 -0.59 1.03 19.43
CA ASN A 265 0.61 0.98 20.29
C ASN A 265 0.92 -0.43 20.86
N GLY A 266 -0.10 -1.29 21.00
CA GLY A 266 0.09 -2.68 21.43
C GLY A 266 0.49 -3.66 20.32
N ILE A 267 0.47 -3.26 19.04
CA ILE A 267 0.60 -4.15 17.89
C ILE A 267 1.92 -3.93 17.15
N ILE A 268 2.20 -2.73 16.67
CA ILE A 268 3.49 -2.44 16.02
C ILE A 268 4.59 -2.35 17.08
N LEU A 269 5.71 -3.07 16.90
CA LEU A 269 6.81 -3.08 17.87
C LEU A 269 7.68 -1.81 17.81
N ASP A 270 7.90 -1.32 16.59
CA ASP A 270 8.60 -0.07 16.31
C ASP A 270 7.80 0.70 15.24
N SER A 271 7.26 1.86 15.61
CA SER A 271 6.43 2.67 14.73
C SER A 271 7.19 3.26 13.54
N THR A 272 8.53 3.20 13.54
CA THR A 272 9.37 3.59 12.40
C THR A 272 9.46 2.50 11.33
N ASN A 273 9.06 1.26 11.64
CA ASN A 273 9.04 0.19 10.66
C ASN A 273 7.95 0.42 9.60
N ALA A 274 8.27 0.08 8.36
CA ALA A 274 7.34 0.18 7.24
C ALA A 274 6.20 -0.85 7.31
N GLY A 275 6.34 -1.91 8.11
CA GLY A 275 5.32 -2.94 8.32
C GLY A 275 5.29 -4.03 7.24
N THR A 276 6.32 -4.10 6.40
CA THR A 276 6.39 -5.09 5.32
C THR A 276 6.64 -6.50 5.81
N SER A 277 7.17 -6.65 7.04
CA SER A 277 7.46 -7.96 7.61
C SER A 277 6.50 -8.29 8.75
N VAL A 278 6.00 -9.53 8.79
CA VAL A 278 5.09 -9.95 9.88
C VAL A 278 5.77 -9.88 11.26
N VAL A 279 7.10 -9.96 11.31
CA VAL A 279 7.87 -9.87 12.55
C VAL A 279 7.97 -8.44 13.11
N ASP A 280 7.53 -7.43 12.34
CA ASP A 280 7.40 -6.05 12.83
C ASP A 280 6.30 -5.92 13.91
N PHE A 281 5.43 -6.92 14.02
CA PHE A 281 4.24 -6.90 14.86
C PHE A 281 4.36 -7.83 16.07
N ASN A 282 3.69 -7.45 17.15
CA ASN A 282 3.72 -8.12 18.43
C ASN A 282 2.94 -9.45 18.39
N ASN A 283 3.65 -10.58 18.47
CA ASN A 283 3.04 -11.91 18.43
C ASN A 283 2.00 -12.16 19.55
N ALA A 284 2.21 -11.62 20.75
CA ALA A 284 1.33 -11.86 21.89
C ALA A 284 -0.01 -11.11 21.77
N ASN A 285 0.03 -9.89 21.21
CA ASN A 285 -1.15 -9.04 21.06
C ASN A 285 -1.84 -9.22 19.69
N TRP A 286 -1.16 -9.83 18.72
CA TRP A 286 -1.68 -10.16 17.38
C TRP A 286 -3.06 -10.83 17.39
N PRO A 287 -3.35 -11.82 18.25
CA PRO A 287 -4.67 -12.45 18.31
C PRO A 287 -5.79 -11.47 18.72
N LEU A 288 -5.49 -10.41 19.47
CA LEU A 288 -6.49 -9.42 19.87
C LEU A 288 -6.94 -8.59 18.66
N MET A 289 -5.99 -8.09 17.87
CA MET A 289 -6.26 -7.37 16.63
C MET A 289 -7.04 -8.25 15.64
N ARG A 290 -6.55 -9.48 15.41
CA ARG A 290 -7.23 -10.46 14.53
C ARG A 290 -8.66 -10.74 15.00
N GLY A 291 -8.84 -10.95 16.31
CA GLY A 291 -10.15 -11.15 16.92
C GLY A 291 -11.09 -9.97 16.68
N ALA A 292 -10.66 -8.74 16.97
CA ALA A 292 -11.46 -7.54 16.79
C ALA A 292 -11.91 -7.35 15.33
N MET A 293 -10.99 -7.45 14.37
CA MET A 293 -11.28 -7.33 12.94
C MET A 293 -12.30 -8.38 12.48
N ARG A 294 -12.08 -9.65 12.82
CA ARG A 294 -13.01 -10.73 12.48
C ARG A 294 -14.38 -10.54 13.11
N GLY A 295 -14.40 -10.19 14.40
CA GLY A 295 -15.64 -9.95 15.13
C GLY A 295 -16.48 -8.88 14.45
N MET A 296 -15.87 -7.74 14.09
CA MET A 296 -16.59 -6.67 13.40
C MET A 296 -17.13 -7.12 12.03
N ILE A 297 -16.32 -7.80 11.21
CA ILE A 297 -16.76 -8.31 9.90
C ILE A 297 -17.93 -9.27 10.07
N ASP A 298 -17.77 -10.30 10.91
CA ASP A 298 -18.79 -11.33 11.14
C ASP A 298 -20.07 -10.72 11.75
N GLY A 299 -19.93 -9.70 12.60
CA GLY A 299 -21.05 -8.96 13.19
C GLY A 299 -21.87 -8.20 12.15
N VAL A 300 -21.23 -7.43 11.27
CA VAL A 300 -21.91 -6.76 10.14
C VAL A 300 -22.61 -7.81 9.27
N LYS A 301 -21.89 -8.87 8.87
CA LYS A 301 -22.40 -9.89 7.95
C LYS A 301 -23.55 -10.71 8.53
N SER A 302 -23.64 -10.82 9.85
CA SER A 302 -24.77 -11.48 10.52
C SER A 302 -26.10 -10.71 10.39
N VAL A 303 -26.03 -9.38 10.22
CA VAL A 303 -27.18 -8.50 10.00
C VAL A 303 -27.42 -8.28 8.51
N GLN A 304 -26.35 -8.03 7.77
CA GLN A 304 -26.38 -7.64 6.37
C GLN A 304 -25.31 -8.41 5.58
N ALA A 305 -25.66 -9.62 5.15
CA ALA A 305 -24.73 -10.56 4.52
C ALA A 305 -24.05 -10.02 3.24
N ASP A 306 -24.72 -9.11 2.52
CA ASP A 306 -24.24 -8.51 1.27
C ASP A 306 -23.46 -7.19 1.46
N ALA A 307 -23.43 -6.63 2.68
CA ALA A 307 -22.62 -5.46 3.02
C ALA A 307 -21.15 -5.70 2.66
N LYS A 308 -20.40 -4.64 2.38
CA LYS A 308 -18.95 -4.73 2.12
C LYS A 308 -18.19 -4.29 3.35
N CYS A 309 -17.35 -5.17 3.87
CA CYS A 309 -16.51 -4.88 5.02
C CYS A 309 -15.05 -4.72 4.57
N GLY A 310 -14.45 -3.57 4.85
CA GLY A 310 -13.02 -3.35 4.70
C GLY A 310 -12.25 -3.51 6.01
N VAL A 311 -10.94 -3.66 5.92
CA VAL A 311 -10.01 -3.53 7.05
C VAL A 311 -8.93 -2.54 6.64
N ASN A 312 -8.70 -1.56 7.50
CA ASN A 312 -7.75 -0.51 7.24
C ASN A 312 -6.32 -0.90 7.59
N PHE A 313 -5.40 -0.56 6.69
CA PHE A 313 -3.96 -0.70 6.84
C PHE A 313 -3.26 0.65 6.58
N CYS A 314 -1.99 0.76 7.00
CA CYS A 314 -1.19 1.98 6.87
C CYS A 314 0.19 1.69 6.28
N VAL A 315 0.89 2.75 5.87
CA VAL A 315 2.29 2.66 5.37
C VAL A 315 2.40 1.50 4.38
N ALA A 316 3.35 0.57 4.56
CA ALA A 316 3.52 -0.63 3.75
C ALA A 316 3.23 -1.90 4.58
N ASP A 317 2.14 -1.92 5.37
CA ASP A 317 1.69 -3.02 6.24
C ASP A 317 1.35 -4.35 5.51
N THR A 318 2.01 -4.67 4.39
CA THR A 318 1.82 -5.92 3.65
C THR A 318 2.16 -7.15 4.48
N GLY A 319 3.12 -7.05 5.40
CA GLY A 319 3.44 -8.15 6.31
C GLY A 319 2.23 -8.50 7.18
N ALA A 320 1.51 -7.49 7.65
CA ALA A 320 0.31 -7.71 8.43
C ALA A 320 -0.88 -8.17 7.59
N SER A 321 -1.16 -7.51 6.46
CA SER A 321 -2.30 -7.86 5.62
C SER A 321 -2.17 -9.27 5.04
N ASP A 322 -0.96 -9.70 4.64
CA ASP A 322 -0.72 -11.06 4.17
C ASP A 322 -0.86 -12.09 5.29
N ALA A 323 -0.32 -11.82 6.47
CA ALA A 323 -0.42 -12.76 7.59
C ALA A 323 -1.86 -12.94 8.08
N LEU A 324 -2.63 -11.85 8.16
CA LEU A 324 -4.06 -11.91 8.47
C LEU A 324 -4.83 -12.65 7.39
N TRP A 325 -4.48 -12.43 6.11
CA TRP A 325 -5.09 -13.16 5.01
C TRP A 325 -4.75 -14.66 5.10
N ASP A 326 -3.51 -15.04 5.34
CA ASP A 326 -3.13 -16.47 5.30
C ASP A 326 -3.36 -17.21 6.62
N GLY A 327 -3.79 -16.52 7.69
CA GLY A 327 -3.93 -17.14 9.00
C GLY A 327 -2.56 -17.50 9.60
N LYS A 328 -1.59 -16.61 9.41
CA LYS A 328 -0.24 -16.68 9.99
C LYS A 328 -0.13 -15.77 11.23
N GLN A 329 0.89 -16.04 12.05
CA GLN A 329 1.29 -15.20 13.16
C GLN A 329 2.72 -14.66 12.99
N PRO A 330 3.09 -13.60 13.72
CA PRO A 330 4.46 -13.07 13.73
C PRO A 330 5.55 -14.07 14.11
N ASP A 331 5.22 -15.12 14.88
CA ASP A 331 6.15 -16.22 15.18
C ASP A 331 6.32 -17.24 14.03
N GLY A 332 5.71 -17.00 12.87
CA GLY A 332 5.78 -17.87 11.69
C GLY A 332 4.82 -19.05 11.71
N THR A 333 4.04 -19.24 12.79
CA THR A 333 3.05 -20.33 12.84
C THR A 333 1.86 -20.04 11.93
N SER A 334 1.32 -21.10 11.31
CA SER A 334 0.17 -21.06 10.39
C SER A 334 -1.01 -21.88 10.91
N GLY A 335 -2.16 -21.79 10.25
CA GLY A 335 -3.38 -22.54 10.63
C GLY A 335 -4.25 -21.80 11.64
N HIS A 336 -3.98 -20.50 11.83
CA HIS A 336 -4.83 -19.62 12.62
C HIS A 336 -6.03 -19.16 11.82
N SER A 337 -6.97 -18.53 12.51
CA SER A 337 -8.13 -17.93 11.86
C SER A 337 -7.70 -16.91 10.80
N THR A 338 -8.37 -16.91 9.65
CA THR A 338 -8.12 -15.92 8.59
C THR A 338 -9.01 -14.71 8.77
N VAL A 339 -8.55 -13.55 8.31
CA VAL A 339 -9.36 -12.35 8.14
C VAL A 339 -9.64 -12.17 6.65
N ARG A 340 -10.92 -12.09 6.27
CA ARG A 340 -11.35 -11.94 4.87
C ARG A 340 -12.24 -10.73 4.77
N TRP A 341 -11.77 -9.73 4.03
CA TRP A 341 -12.49 -8.48 3.77
C TRP A 341 -12.99 -8.44 2.31
N ASP A 342 -13.99 -7.60 2.06
CA ASP A 342 -14.54 -7.35 0.73
C ASP A 342 -13.92 -6.15 0.02
N LEU A 343 -13.23 -5.28 0.78
CA LEU A 343 -12.55 -4.07 0.30
C LEU A 343 -11.20 -3.95 1.01
N THR A 344 -10.11 -3.80 0.27
CA THR A 344 -8.84 -3.46 0.89
C THR A 344 -8.82 -1.95 1.09
N THR A 345 -8.73 -1.48 2.33
CA THR A 345 -8.71 -0.06 2.62
C THR A 345 -7.37 0.36 3.21
N TRP A 346 -6.89 1.54 2.85
CA TRP A 346 -5.54 1.98 3.20
C TRP A 346 -5.48 3.47 3.47
N HIS A 347 -4.75 3.86 4.52
CA HIS A 347 -4.40 5.24 4.77
C HIS A 347 -3.03 5.57 4.15
N ASN A 348 -2.94 6.69 3.44
CA ASN A 348 -1.70 7.14 2.83
C ASN A 348 -1.50 8.65 3.02
N TYR A 349 -0.75 9.01 4.05
CA TYR A 349 -0.29 10.37 4.24
C TYR A 349 1.03 10.63 3.50
N GLU A 350 1.31 11.88 3.13
CA GLU A 350 2.50 12.26 2.36
C GLU A 350 3.80 11.69 2.95
N VAL A 351 3.90 11.67 4.27
CA VAL A 351 5.07 11.17 5.01
C VAL A 351 5.31 9.67 4.82
N TYR A 352 4.31 8.92 4.36
CA TYR A 352 4.43 7.49 4.05
C TYR A 352 4.93 7.24 2.62
N GLY A 353 5.09 8.29 1.82
CA GLY A 353 5.52 8.20 0.42
C GLY A 353 4.37 7.91 -0.55
N ASP A 354 4.74 7.64 -1.80
CA ASP A 354 3.78 7.39 -2.87
C ASP A 354 3.24 5.96 -2.79
N ILE A 355 1.92 5.81 -2.63
CA ILE A 355 1.27 4.49 -2.57
C ILE A 355 1.47 3.64 -3.84
N PHE A 356 1.77 4.28 -4.97
CA PHE A 356 2.06 3.58 -6.24
C PHE A 356 3.54 3.21 -6.42
N ASP A 357 4.39 3.63 -5.50
CA ASP A 357 5.82 3.32 -5.44
C ASP A 357 6.27 3.30 -3.97
N ILE A 358 5.57 2.54 -3.14
CA ILE A 358 5.77 2.57 -1.69
C ILE A 358 7.00 1.76 -1.30
N GLY A 359 7.94 2.38 -0.60
CA GLY A 359 9.18 1.73 -0.16
C GLY A 359 8.92 0.64 0.88
N SER A 360 9.67 -0.45 0.82
CA SER A 360 9.56 -1.55 1.78
C SER A 360 10.15 -1.23 3.16
N ASP A 361 10.93 -0.17 3.30
CA ASP A 361 11.46 0.37 4.55
C ASP A 361 11.11 1.87 4.72
N GLY A 362 10.14 2.37 3.94
CA GLY A 362 9.80 3.80 3.84
C GLY A 362 10.74 4.63 2.96
N SER A 363 11.81 4.06 2.40
CA SER A 363 12.84 4.78 1.61
C SER A 363 13.49 4.00 0.45
N GLY A 364 13.37 2.68 0.45
CA GLY A 364 13.90 1.75 -0.55
C GLY A 364 13.04 1.69 -1.81
N PRO A 365 13.50 0.97 -2.84
CA PRO A 365 12.78 0.91 -4.11
C PRO A 365 11.37 0.39 -3.90
N GLY A 366 10.40 1.22 -4.25
CA GLY A 366 9.03 0.97 -3.91
C GLY A 366 8.30 0.02 -4.87
N PHE A 367 7.05 -0.24 -4.53
CA PHE A 367 6.14 -1.03 -5.35
C PHE A 367 4.74 -0.42 -5.38
N ASP A 368 3.97 -0.82 -6.38
CA ASP A 368 2.58 -0.43 -6.55
C ASP A 368 1.69 -1.23 -5.60
N LEU A 369 1.42 -0.66 -4.43
CA LEU A 369 0.67 -1.31 -3.37
C LEU A 369 -0.78 -1.64 -3.77
N PRO A 370 -1.54 -0.74 -4.43
CA PRO A 370 -2.86 -1.11 -4.93
C PRO A 370 -2.83 -2.29 -5.89
N THR A 371 -1.86 -2.34 -6.82
CA THR A 371 -1.70 -3.50 -7.72
C THR A 371 -1.38 -4.76 -6.93
N TYR A 372 -0.48 -4.67 -5.94
CA TYR A 372 -0.17 -5.78 -5.04
C TYR A 372 -1.42 -6.35 -4.37
N CYS A 373 -2.15 -5.50 -3.64
CA CYS A 373 -3.29 -5.92 -2.83
C CYS A 373 -4.44 -6.46 -3.69
N LYS A 374 -4.75 -5.84 -4.83
CA LYS A 374 -5.82 -6.34 -5.73
C LYS A 374 -5.48 -7.72 -6.27
N ALA A 375 -4.22 -7.94 -6.67
CA ALA A 375 -3.80 -9.25 -7.14
C ALA A 375 -3.83 -10.28 -5.99
N ARG A 376 -3.32 -9.91 -4.82
CA ARG A 376 -3.16 -10.80 -3.66
C ARG A 376 -4.48 -11.20 -3.01
N TYR A 377 -5.41 -10.25 -2.90
CA TYR A 377 -6.67 -10.42 -2.15
C TYR A 377 -7.89 -10.54 -3.06
N GLY A 378 -7.79 -10.15 -4.34
CA GLY A 378 -8.87 -10.29 -5.32
C GLY A 378 -10.06 -9.36 -5.08
N VAL A 379 -9.89 -8.31 -4.27
CA VAL A 379 -10.94 -7.35 -3.90
C VAL A 379 -10.53 -5.92 -4.25
N PRO A 380 -11.49 -4.99 -4.41
CA PRO A 380 -11.19 -3.60 -4.72
C PRO A 380 -10.28 -2.92 -3.69
N PHE A 381 -9.60 -1.85 -4.14
CA PHE A 381 -8.72 -1.05 -3.30
C PHE A 381 -9.30 0.35 -3.10
N VAL A 382 -9.34 0.80 -1.84
CA VAL A 382 -9.86 2.10 -1.40
C VAL A 382 -8.77 2.82 -0.61
N ILE A 383 -8.48 4.06 -0.99
CA ILE A 383 -7.65 4.95 -0.19
C ILE A 383 -8.62 5.64 0.78
N SER A 384 -8.76 5.09 2.00
CA SER A 384 -9.77 5.54 2.97
C SER A 384 -9.37 6.77 3.76
N GLU A 385 -8.08 7.11 3.80
CA GLU A 385 -7.59 8.42 4.21
C GLU A 385 -6.34 8.79 3.42
N TRP A 386 -6.22 10.07 3.08
CA TRP A 386 -4.98 10.63 2.58
C TRP A 386 -4.95 12.14 2.83
N ASN A 387 -3.77 12.66 3.18
CA ASN A 387 -3.45 14.08 3.18
C ASN A 387 -1.92 14.29 3.29
N THR A 388 -1.48 15.53 3.28
CA THR A 388 -0.17 15.92 3.82
C THR A 388 -0.27 16.21 5.33
N GLY A 389 0.88 16.43 5.98
CA GLY A 389 0.96 16.68 7.42
C GLY A 389 0.37 18.03 7.87
N PRO A 390 -0.01 18.15 9.15
CA PRO A 390 -0.70 19.32 9.71
C PRO A 390 0.22 20.52 9.85
N GLU A 391 1.54 20.31 9.81
CA GLU A 391 2.55 21.35 9.89
C GLU A 391 2.69 22.15 8.58
N LYS A 392 2.03 21.72 7.50
CA LYS A 392 2.11 22.38 6.19
C LYS A 392 1.20 23.60 6.10
N THR A 393 1.69 24.63 5.41
CA THR A 393 0.90 25.82 5.08
C THR A 393 -0.31 25.50 4.19
N GLU A 394 -1.36 26.31 4.25
CA GLU A 394 -2.53 26.17 3.37
C GLU A 394 -2.17 26.12 1.86
N ALA A 395 -1.19 26.95 1.43
CA ALA A 395 -0.73 26.97 0.05
C ALA A 395 -0.04 25.66 -0.36
N TYR A 396 0.75 25.08 0.55
CA TYR A 396 1.36 23.77 0.33
C TYR A 396 0.28 22.69 0.22
N ARG A 397 -0.68 22.67 1.16
CA ARG A 397 -1.80 21.71 1.14
C ARG A 397 -2.60 21.80 -0.15
N ALA A 398 -2.92 23.00 -0.63
CA ALA A 398 -3.62 23.21 -1.89
C ALA A 398 -2.88 22.61 -3.11
N ASN A 399 -1.56 22.80 -3.19
CA ASN A 399 -0.72 22.20 -4.23
C ASN A 399 -0.67 20.68 -4.11
N TYR A 400 -0.49 20.17 -2.89
CA TYR A 400 -0.47 18.74 -2.60
C TYR A 400 -1.79 18.06 -3.01
N ILE A 401 -2.94 18.61 -2.57
CA ILE A 401 -4.28 18.14 -2.94
C ILE A 401 -4.42 18.00 -4.45
N THR A 402 -4.12 19.07 -5.20
CA THR A 402 -4.29 19.09 -6.66
C THR A 402 -3.40 18.04 -7.33
N SER A 403 -2.13 17.97 -6.94
CA SER A 403 -1.16 17.03 -7.52
C SER A 403 -1.52 15.58 -7.19
N ARG A 404 -1.86 15.28 -5.93
CA ARG A 404 -2.12 13.93 -5.45
C ARG A 404 -3.45 13.40 -5.97
N LEU A 405 -4.52 14.19 -5.96
CA LEU A 405 -5.79 13.80 -6.60
C LEU A 405 -5.62 13.51 -8.09
N LEU A 406 -4.78 14.26 -8.81
CA LEU A 406 -4.48 13.96 -10.21
C LEU A 406 -3.89 12.56 -10.35
N THR A 407 -2.91 12.20 -9.51
CA THR A 407 -2.32 10.85 -9.54
C THR A 407 -3.35 9.76 -9.24
N TYR A 408 -4.19 9.96 -8.22
CA TYR A 408 -5.24 8.99 -7.87
C TYR A 408 -6.30 8.88 -8.96
N TYR A 409 -6.70 9.98 -9.59
CA TYR A 409 -7.69 9.99 -10.66
C TYR A 409 -7.17 9.35 -11.96
N GLN A 410 -5.87 9.47 -12.26
CA GLN A 410 -5.29 8.69 -13.35
C GLN A 410 -5.22 7.19 -12.98
N ALA A 411 -4.85 6.87 -11.74
CA ALA A 411 -4.85 5.49 -11.24
C ALA A 411 -6.27 4.88 -11.17
N ARG A 412 -7.32 5.69 -10.95
CA ARG A 412 -8.72 5.26 -11.10
C ARG A 412 -8.98 4.64 -12.47
N LYS A 413 -8.38 5.19 -13.53
CA LYS A 413 -8.55 4.73 -14.92
C LYS A 413 -7.64 3.56 -15.28
N THR A 414 -6.41 3.53 -14.77
CA THR A 414 -5.39 2.54 -15.18
C THR A 414 -5.24 1.38 -14.20
N LYS A 415 -5.50 1.61 -12.92
CA LYS A 415 -5.31 0.64 -11.82
C LYS A 415 -6.59 0.34 -11.07
N ASN A 416 -7.68 1.04 -11.38
CA ASN A 416 -8.96 0.83 -10.74
C ASN A 416 -8.98 1.01 -9.22
N ILE A 417 -8.48 2.14 -8.76
CA ILE A 417 -8.75 2.62 -7.40
C ILE A 417 -10.24 2.89 -7.28
N GLN A 418 -10.93 2.28 -6.31
CA GLN A 418 -12.38 2.44 -6.18
C GLN A 418 -12.75 3.82 -5.62
N SER A 419 -12.04 4.25 -4.57
CA SER A 419 -12.29 5.53 -3.90
C SER A 419 -11.01 6.12 -3.34
N ALA A 420 -10.94 7.44 -3.29
CA ALA A 420 -9.93 8.21 -2.58
C ALA A 420 -10.61 9.23 -1.67
N MET A 421 -10.44 9.07 -0.36
CA MET A 421 -11.16 9.84 0.65
C MET A 421 -10.22 10.79 1.37
N TYR A 422 -10.37 12.09 1.12
CA TYR A 422 -9.50 13.11 1.71
C TYR A 422 -9.71 13.19 3.22
N TYR A 423 -8.63 13.23 4.00
CA TYR A 423 -8.69 13.48 5.44
C TYR A 423 -8.31 14.94 5.72
N GLU A 424 -9.20 15.84 6.10
CA GLU A 424 -10.63 15.65 6.41
C GLU A 424 -11.44 16.90 6.05
N LEU A 425 -12.76 16.84 6.21
CA LEU A 425 -13.63 17.97 5.92
C LEU A 425 -13.34 19.17 6.81
N ASP A 426 -13.32 18.96 8.12
CA ASP A 426 -13.15 19.99 9.14
C ASP A 426 -12.37 19.43 10.33
N SER A 427 -11.26 20.07 10.69
CA SER A 427 -10.41 19.70 11.83
C SER A 427 -10.61 20.60 13.06
N GLY A 428 -11.55 21.54 13.00
CA GLY A 428 -11.75 22.57 14.03
C GLY A 428 -10.67 23.65 14.06
N ASP A 429 -9.66 23.55 13.18
CA ASP A 429 -8.50 24.44 13.10
C ASP A 429 -7.92 24.51 11.67
N ALA A 430 -6.79 25.21 11.49
CA ALA A 430 -6.18 25.41 10.19
C ALA A 430 -5.20 24.31 9.74
N THR A 431 -5.22 23.12 10.37
CA THR A 431 -4.21 22.08 10.16
C THR A 431 -4.56 21.15 8.99
N TYR A 432 -5.56 20.28 9.12
CA TYR A 432 -5.90 19.26 8.12
C TYR A 432 -7.12 19.63 7.26
N GLY A 433 -8.14 20.23 7.88
CA GLY A 433 -9.45 20.42 7.29
C GLY A 433 -9.46 21.23 5.98
N LEU A 434 -10.54 21.07 5.20
CA LEU A 434 -10.93 22.03 4.17
C LEU A 434 -11.73 23.20 4.76
N MET A 435 -12.27 23.03 5.97
CA MET A 435 -13.16 23.97 6.64
C MET A 435 -12.82 24.08 8.12
N ILE A 436 -13.29 25.17 8.75
CA ILE A 436 -13.30 25.39 10.19
C ILE A 436 -14.69 25.87 10.58
N ASN A 437 -15.43 25.07 11.33
CA ASN A 437 -16.76 25.39 11.85
C ASN A 437 -17.70 26.01 10.79
N GLY A 438 -17.65 25.49 9.57
CA GLY A 438 -18.50 25.90 8.43
C GLY A 438 -17.90 26.94 7.52
N THR A 439 -16.71 27.45 7.86
CA THR A 439 -15.99 28.43 7.05
C THR A 439 -14.90 27.72 6.26
N ALA A 440 -14.91 27.88 4.93
CA ALA A 440 -13.88 27.30 4.08
C ALA A 440 -12.49 27.90 4.35
N LEU A 441 -11.48 27.03 4.45
CA LEU A 441 -10.08 27.41 4.31
C LEU A 441 -9.79 27.57 2.83
N ALA A 442 -9.75 28.84 2.39
CA ALA A 442 -9.91 29.18 0.98
C ALA A 442 -8.97 28.43 0.04
N LEU A 443 -7.68 28.29 0.38
CA LEU A 443 -6.71 27.64 -0.52
C LEU A 443 -6.94 26.12 -0.65
N PRO A 444 -6.91 25.31 0.42
CA PRO A 444 -7.14 23.87 0.30
C PRO A 444 -8.57 23.55 -0.17
N TYR A 445 -9.59 24.28 0.31
CA TYR A 445 -10.98 24.10 -0.14
C TYR A 445 -11.12 24.31 -1.65
N ASN A 446 -10.63 25.44 -2.17
CA ASN A 446 -10.77 25.74 -3.59
C ASN A 446 -9.98 24.77 -4.46
N ALA A 447 -8.80 24.32 -4.01
CA ALA A 447 -8.03 23.30 -4.72
C ALA A 447 -8.79 21.98 -4.83
N PHE A 448 -9.34 21.50 -3.72
CA PHE A 448 -10.14 20.27 -3.69
C PHE A 448 -11.40 20.39 -4.57
N ALA A 449 -12.23 21.41 -4.31
CA ALA A 449 -13.50 21.60 -5.00
C ALA A 449 -13.31 21.81 -6.52
N SER A 450 -12.31 22.60 -6.93
CA SER A 450 -12.02 22.82 -8.35
C SER A 450 -11.52 21.55 -9.04
N PHE A 451 -10.71 20.74 -8.34
CA PHE A 451 -10.26 19.46 -8.87
C PHE A 451 -11.44 18.52 -9.12
N VAL A 452 -12.30 18.32 -8.11
CA VAL A 452 -13.46 17.42 -8.21
C VAL A 452 -14.41 17.86 -9.33
N ALA A 453 -14.72 19.16 -9.40
CA ALA A 453 -15.56 19.71 -10.46
C ALA A 453 -14.96 19.51 -11.87
N GLY A 454 -13.64 19.56 -12.01
CA GLY A 454 -12.94 19.32 -13.27
C GLY A 454 -12.76 17.85 -13.65
N HIS A 455 -13.03 16.92 -12.72
CA HIS A 455 -12.77 15.48 -12.89
C HIS A 455 -13.94 14.62 -12.37
N PRO A 456 -15.16 14.77 -12.91
CA PRO A 456 -16.28 13.94 -12.45
C PRO A 456 -16.00 12.44 -12.60
N ASP A 457 -16.52 11.64 -11.67
CA ASP A 457 -16.50 10.17 -11.71
C ASP A 457 -17.83 9.64 -12.28
N SER A 458 -18.07 9.93 -13.56
CA SER A 458 -19.29 9.56 -14.30
C SER A 458 -19.15 8.31 -15.13
#